data_AF-A0A1Q7Q4B5-F1
#
_entry.id   AF-A0A1Q7Q4B5-F1
#
_cell.length_a   1.000
_cell.length_b   1.000
_cell.length_c   1.000
_cell.angle_alpha   90.00
_cell.angle_beta   90.00
_cell.angle_gamma   90.00
#
_symmetry.space_group_name_H-M   'P 1'
#
loop_
_entity.id
_entity.type
_entity.pdbx_description
1 polymer ?
#
loop_
_entity_poly.entity_id
_entity_poly.type
_entity_poly.pdbx_seq_one_letter_code
_entity_poly.pdbx_strand_id
1 'polypeptide(L)'
;MIFAAASAGQLPPAGEATVGGVRLPRGRLITADPAFARTEPRASSVLWLAAQAPGKGIVSRLFDRAPKPDYSALAAVFPRTGLWPLLCDSLRGDSERPAVGERELDPACSSPPAAHDAAKVIADRWAEAMPSPDETDDEFLATLEPFGTRFPGLASAAAGPDNEGAVERTARETNGRLGLVAVARPADAVAAIGWSGPVNHYEDVGLLAAVLRSWEDRFGAVVVGIGFDTLTLAVQRPVRDRLTAEALAAEHLAMCSDNIFQGAGGIREYARTLLQAARWDFWWD
;
A
#
# COMPACT_ATOMS: atom_id res chain seq x y z
N MET A 1 -13.48 6.39 -10.69
CA MET A 1 -12.39 6.65 -11.63
C MET A 1 -11.37 5.52 -11.52
N ILE A 2 -11.05 4.83 -12.62
CA ILE A 2 -9.90 3.91 -12.62
C ILE A 2 -8.65 4.75 -12.87
N PHE A 3 -7.73 4.76 -11.90
CA PHE A 3 -6.44 5.43 -12.06
C PHE A 3 -5.53 4.53 -12.90
N ALA A 4 -5.41 4.84 -14.19
CA ALA A 4 -4.52 4.14 -15.10
C ALA A 4 -3.84 5.14 -16.04
N ALA A 5 -2.56 4.89 -16.29
CA ALA A 5 -1.77 5.60 -17.30
C ALA A 5 -1.34 4.60 -18.39
N ALA A 6 -1.10 5.09 -19.61
CA ALA A 6 -0.68 4.23 -20.72
C ALA A 6 0.70 3.58 -20.50
N SER A 7 1.56 4.25 -19.73
CA SER A 7 2.89 3.77 -19.36
C SER A 7 3.34 4.41 -18.05
N ALA A 8 4.38 3.84 -17.43
CA ALA A 8 5.11 4.52 -16.37
C ALA A 8 5.70 5.85 -16.88
N GLY A 9 5.67 6.86 -16.02
CA GLY A 9 6.20 8.19 -16.30
C GLY A 9 7.72 8.29 -16.13
N GLN A 10 8.24 9.50 -16.31
CA GLN A 10 9.62 9.84 -15.98
C GLN A 10 9.63 10.66 -14.69
N LEU A 11 10.41 10.24 -13.69
CA LEU A 11 10.55 10.97 -12.43
C LEU A 11 11.07 12.40 -12.70
N PRO A 12 10.54 13.42 -11.99
CA PRO A 12 11.03 14.78 -12.13
C PRO A 12 12.46 14.93 -11.58
N PRO A 13 13.21 15.97 -12.00
CA PRO A 13 14.53 16.22 -11.48
C PRO A 13 14.51 16.59 -9.98
N ALA A 14 15.67 16.51 -9.33
CA ALA A 14 15.84 17.09 -8.01
C ALA A 14 15.71 18.62 -8.05
N GLY A 15 15.29 19.23 -6.94
CA GLY A 15 14.97 20.65 -6.84
C GLY A 15 13.50 20.95 -7.14
N GLU A 16 13.24 22.13 -7.68
CA GLU A 16 11.89 22.57 -8.06
C GLU A 16 11.50 21.97 -9.42
N ALA A 17 10.26 21.51 -9.54
CA ALA A 17 9.77 20.87 -10.75
C ALA A 17 8.28 21.12 -10.95
N THR A 18 7.77 20.80 -12.15
CA THR A 18 6.34 20.82 -12.46
C THR A 18 5.98 19.54 -13.19
N VAL A 19 4.90 18.88 -12.77
CA VAL A 19 4.41 17.62 -13.33
C VAL A 19 2.96 17.80 -13.73
N GLY A 20 2.65 17.62 -15.02
CA GLY A 20 1.27 17.73 -15.52
C GLY A 20 0.58 19.08 -15.26
N GLY A 21 1.35 20.15 -15.06
CA GLY A 21 0.85 21.48 -14.67
C GLY A 21 0.78 21.73 -13.16
N VAL A 22 1.09 20.73 -12.33
CA VAL A 22 1.15 20.84 -10.87
C VAL A 22 2.56 21.22 -10.44
N ARG A 23 2.71 22.32 -9.68
CA ARG A 23 4.02 22.75 -9.16
C ARG A 23 4.40 21.87 -7.98
N LEU A 24 5.58 21.26 -8.04
CA LEU A 24 6.12 20.45 -6.96
C LEU A 24 6.91 21.31 -5.97
N PRO A 25 6.92 20.97 -4.67
CA PRO A 25 7.92 21.51 -3.74
C PRO A 25 9.32 21.07 -4.17
N ARG A 26 10.36 21.64 -3.56
CA ARG A 26 11.72 21.09 -3.75
C ARG A 26 11.72 19.63 -3.33
N GLY A 27 12.34 18.75 -4.13
CA GLY A 27 12.50 17.35 -3.78
C GLY A 27 13.82 16.77 -4.28
N ARG A 28 14.01 15.48 -4.04
CA ARG A 28 15.20 14.73 -4.44
C ARG A 28 14.81 13.38 -5.04
N LEU A 29 15.67 12.87 -5.91
CA LEU A 29 15.57 11.50 -6.38
C LEU A 29 16.14 10.54 -5.34
N ILE A 30 15.45 9.43 -5.13
CA ILE A 30 15.87 8.33 -4.27
C ILE A 30 16.26 7.17 -5.17
N THR A 31 17.45 6.64 -4.94
CA THR A 31 17.98 5.46 -5.63
C THR A 31 18.06 4.32 -4.61
N ALA A 32 17.86 3.09 -5.06
CA ALA A 32 18.06 1.90 -4.24
C ALA A 32 19.51 1.86 -3.73
N ASP A 33 19.71 1.57 -2.43
CA ASP A 33 21.05 1.46 -1.85
C ASP A 33 21.65 0.08 -2.17
N PRO A 34 22.83 0.04 -2.82
CA PRO A 34 23.52 -1.21 -3.07
C PRO A 34 23.78 -2.09 -1.85
N ALA A 35 23.89 -1.50 -0.65
CA ALA A 35 24.14 -2.24 0.59
C ALA A 35 22.94 -3.11 1.03
N PHE A 36 21.74 -2.80 0.56
CA PHE A 36 20.51 -3.52 0.86
C PHE A 36 19.96 -4.26 -0.36
N ALA A 37 20.59 -4.07 -1.52
CA ALA A 37 20.26 -4.79 -2.72
C ALA A 37 20.63 -6.27 -2.53
N ARG A 38 19.64 -7.16 -2.59
CA ARG A 38 19.91 -8.61 -2.56
C ARG A 38 20.41 -9.13 -3.91
N THR A 39 20.32 -8.29 -4.94
CA THR A 39 20.80 -8.54 -6.30
C THR A 39 21.60 -7.32 -6.80
N GLU A 40 22.23 -7.40 -7.99
CA GLU A 40 23.01 -6.27 -8.50
C GLU A 40 22.14 -4.99 -8.62
N PRO A 41 22.51 -3.90 -7.91
CA PRO A 41 21.67 -2.72 -7.82
C PRO A 41 21.60 -2.02 -9.16
N ARG A 42 20.39 -1.73 -9.63
CA ARG A 42 20.20 -0.83 -10.77
C ARG A 42 20.39 0.60 -10.29
N ALA A 43 21.30 1.33 -10.93
CA ALA A 43 21.61 2.74 -10.60
C ALA A 43 20.46 3.74 -10.89
N SER A 44 19.26 3.25 -11.21
CA SER A 44 18.10 4.08 -11.54
C SER A 44 17.38 4.56 -10.28
N SER A 45 17.05 5.84 -10.24
CA SER A 45 16.16 6.38 -9.21
C SER A 45 14.75 5.80 -9.34
N VAL A 46 14.15 5.45 -8.20
CA VAL A 46 12.90 4.69 -8.11
C VAL A 46 11.75 5.53 -7.57
N LEU A 47 12.08 6.61 -6.87
CA LEU A 47 11.14 7.51 -6.22
C LEU A 47 11.68 8.94 -6.29
N TRP A 48 10.82 9.91 -6.58
CA TRP A 48 11.09 11.31 -6.23
C TRP A 48 10.42 11.62 -4.90
N LEU A 49 11.11 12.27 -3.96
CA LEU A 49 10.59 12.57 -2.62
C LEU A 49 10.71 14.07 -2.32
N ALA A 50 9.60 14.69 -1.94
CA ALA A 50 9.55 16.08 -1.52
C ALA A 50 10.45 16.30 -0.30
N ALA A 51 11.22 17.38 -0.29
CA ALA A 51 12.05 17.79 0.84
C ALA A 51 11.17 18.06 2.06
N GLN A 52 11.70 17.76 3.24
CA GLN A 52 11.05 18.17 4.48
C GLN A 52 11.10 19.70 4.57
N ALA A 53 9.98 20.33 4.92
CA ALA A 53 9.97 21.77 5.16
C ALA A 53 10.95 22.10 6.31
N PRO A 54 11.85 23.08 6.15
CA PRO A 54 12.79 23.45 7.19
C PRO A 54 12.04 24.01 8.40
N GLY A 55 12.30 23.40 9.56
CA GLY A 55 11.77 23.79 10.85
C GLY A 55 10.45 23.11 11.18
N LYS A 56 10.45 22.35 12.27
CA LYS A 56 9.49 22.43 13.38
C LYS A 56 9.74 21.27 14.37
N GLY A 57 10.14 21.61 15.59
CA GLY A 57 10.41 20.65 16.66
C GLY A 57 9.19 19.84 17.10
N ILE A 58 9.39 18.97 18.09
CA ILE A 58 8.42 18.02 18.66
C ILE A 58 6.99 18.55 18.82
N VAL A 59 6.82 19.82 19.18
CA VAL A 59 5.51 20.44 19.49
C VAL A 59 4.65 20.68 18.24
N SER A 60 5.25 20.79 17.06
CA SER A 60 4.48 20.96 15.82
C SER A 60 3.86 19.67 15.31
N ARG A 61 4.40 18.50 15.69
CA ARG A 61 3.96 17.19 15.21
C ARG A 61 2.51 16.85 15.60
N LEU A 62 2.01 17.45 16.69
CA LEU A 62 0.63 17.29 17.14
C LEU A 62 -0.38 18.13 16.35
N PHE A 63 0.08 19.14 15.58
CA PHE A 63 -0.79 20.12 14.93
C PHE A 63 -0.41 20.44 13.47
N ASP A 64 0.64 19.84 12.90
CA ASP A 64 1.06 20.04 11.52
C ASP A 64 0.09 19.37 10.54
N ARG A 65 -1.05 20.05 10.35
CA ARG A 65 -1.75 20.12 9.08
C ARG A 65 -0.96 21.02 8.13
N ALA A 66 0.33 20.71 7.90
CA ALA A 66 1.06 21.33 6.80
C ALA A 66 0.18 21.17 5.54
N PRO A 67 0.01 22.20 4.70
CA PRO A 67 -0.76 22.06 3.46
C PRO A 67 -0.15 20.88 2.72
N LYS A 68 -0.90 19.77 2.67
CA LYS A 68 -0.44 18.58 1.98
C LYS A 68 -0.25 19.01 0.54
N PRO A 69 0.93 18.79 -0.05
CA PRO A 69 1.16 19.12 -1.45
C PRO A 69 0.07 18.46 -2.29
N ASP A 70 -0.25 19.03 -3.44
CA ASP A 70 -1.45 18.75 -4.25
C ASP A 70 -1.63 17.28 -4.67
N TYR A 71 -1.86 16.36 -3.72
CA TYR A 71 -1.98 14.92 -3.93
C TYR A 71 -3.10 14.64 -4.92
N SER A 72 -4.28 15.26 -4.69
CA SER A 72 -5.44 15.13 -5.57
C SER A 72 -5.16 15.69 -6.96
N ALA A 73 -4.42 16.79 -7.09
CA ALA A 73 -4.08 17.31 -8.41
C ALA A 73 -3.10 16.39 -9.15
N LEU A 74 -2.12 15.82 -8.44
CA LEU A 74 -1.18 14.84 -8.98
C LEU A 74 -1.89 13.55 -9.39
N ALA A 75 -2.79 13.03 -8.56
CA ALA A 75 -3.63 11.89 -8.87
C ALA A 75 -4.54 12.17 -10.08
N ALA A 76 -5.07 13.39 -10.22
CA ALA A 76 -5.89 13.78 -11.36
C ALA A 76 -5.11 13.85 -12.68
N VAL A 77 -3.81 14.21 -12.64
CA VAL A 77 -2.97 14.23 -13.85
C VAL A 77 -2.24 12.92 -14.11
N PHE A 78 -2.30 11.95 -13.18
CA PHE A 78 -1.69 10.62 -13.29
C PHE A 78 -1.93 9.94 -14.64
N PRO A 79 -3.16 9.89 -15.21
CA PRO A 79 -3.39 9.22 -16.49
C PRO A 79 -2.54 9.75 -17.65
N ARG A 80 -2.07 11.01 -17.55
CA ARG A 80 -1.22 11.66 -18.56
C ARG A 80 0.26 11.65 -18.20
N THR A 81 0.60 11.52 -16.92
CA THR A 81 1.98 11.63 -16.43
C THR A 81 2.64 10.29 -16.13
N GLY A 82 1.86 9.26 -15.80
CA GLY A 82 2.38 7.98 -15.30
C GLY A 82 3.14 8.11 -13.97
N LEU A 83 2.86 9.18 -13.21
CA LEU A 83 3.51 9.48 -11.93
C LEU A 83 2.46 9.48 -10.81
N TRP A 84 2.43 8.39 -10.03
CA TRP A 84 1.47 8.23 -8.95
C TRP A 84 1.98 8.94 -7.68
N PRO A 85 1.17 9.81 -7.03
CA PRO A 85 1.52 10.38 -5.74
C PRO A 85 1.41 9.33 -4.63
N LEU A 86 2.46 9.26 -3.80
CA LEU A 86 2.56 8.33 -2.69
C LEU A 86 2.98 9.08 -1.43
N LEU A 87 2.28 8.89 -0.31
CA LEU A 87 2.67 9.48 0.96
C LEU A 87 3.63 8.53 1.68
N CYS A 88 4.86 8.97 1.87
CA CYS A 88 5.92 8.18 2.50
C CYS A 88 6.12 8.66 3.94
N ASP A 89 5.61 7.91 4.92
CA ASP A 89 5.79 8.22 6.34
C ASP A 89 7.22 7.91 6.82
N SER A 90 7.53 8.23 8.07
CA SER A 90 8.84 8.01 8.68
C SER A 90 8.81 6.92 9.74
N LEU A 91 9.97 6.31 10.04
CA LEU A 91 10.04 5.28 11.08
C LEU A 91 9.64 5.88 12.44
N ARG A 92 8.47 5.48 12.97
CA ARG A 92 7.99 5.86 14.32
C ARG A 92 8.06 7.38 14.60
N GLY A 93 7.83 8.21 13.59
CA GLY A 93 7.87 9.67 13.73
C GLY A 93 9.28 10.29 13.86
N ASP A 94 10.33 9.52 13.59
CA ASP A 94 11.68 10.04 13.38
C ASP A 94 11.75 10.66 11.98
N SER A 95 11.67 11.99 11.92
CA SER A 95 11.68 12.72 10.66
C SER A 95 13.01 12.67 9.91
N GLU A 96 14.10 12.27 10.58
CA GLU A 96 15.42 12.14 9.97
C GLU A 96 15.62 10.76 9.32
N ARG A 97 14.79 9.77 9.68
CA ARG A 97 14.75 8.44 9.06
C ARG A 97 13.39 8.23 8.37
N PRO A 98 13.26 8.64 7.08
CA PRO A 98 12.06 8.28 6.34
C PRO A 98 11.92 6.75 6.33
N ALA A 99 10.68 6.23 6.35
CA ALA A 99 10.43 4.81 6.18
C ALA A 99 10.86 4.36 4.77
N VAL A 100 10.74 5.30 3.84
CA VAL A 100 11.45 5.26 2.58
C VAL A 100 12.80 5.97 2.76
N GLY A 101 13.60 5.43 3.68
CA GLY A 101 14.98 5.82 3.87
C GLY A 101 15.70 5.61 2.54
N GLU A 102 16.76 6.37 2.28
CA GLU A 102 17.59 6.23 1.07
C GLU A 102 18.23 4.83 0.90
N ARG A 103 17.83 3.85 1.73
CA ARG A 103 18.51 2.60 2.00
C ARG A 103 17.62 1.36 2.13
N GLU A 104 16.29 1.48 2.05
CA GLU A 104 15.36 0.35 2.31
C GLU A 104 14.46 0.06 1.09
N LEU A 105 14.94 0.40 -0.10
CA LEU A 105 14.26 0.18 -1.37
C LEU A 105 15.08 -0.76 -2.25
N ASP A 106 14.48 -1.85 -2.72
CA ASP A 106 15.12 -2.81 -3.63
C ASP A 106 14.14 -3.32 -4.71
N PRO A 107 13.93 -2.57 -5.80
CA PRO A 107 13.03 -3.00 -6.87
C PRO A 107 13.48 -4.27 -7.57
N ALA A 108 14.75 -4.66 -7.46
CA ALA A 108 15.26 -5.85 -8.13
C ALA A 108 14.82 -7.14 -7.41
N CYS A 109 14.41 -7.05 -6.14
CA CYS A 109 13.73 -8.13 -5.43
C CYS A 109 12.24 -8.26 -5.75
N SER A 110 11.66 -7.35 -6.53
CA SER A 110 10.25 -7.39 -6.90
C SER A 110 10.09 -8.09 -8.24
N SER A 111 9.41 -9.22 -8.25
CA SER A 111 8.98 -9.85 -9.49
C SER A 111 7.89 -9.00 -10.18
N PRO A 112 7.71 -9.14 -11.51
CA PRO A 112 6.68 -8.36 -12.21
C PRO A 112 5.27 -8.72 -11.71
N PRO A 113 4.46 -7.77 -11.21
CA PRO A 113 3.14 -8.07 -10.66
C PRO A 113 2.17 -8.70 -11.67
N ALA A 114 2.41 -8.50 -12.97
CA ALA A 114 1.65 -9.12 -14.06
C ALA A 114 1.91 -10.63 -14.23
N ALA A 115 2.99 -11.15 -13.65
CA ALA A 115 3.36 -12.56 -13.77
C ALA A 115 2.60 -13.45 -12.77
N HIS A 116 1.85 -12.86 -11.85
CA HIS A 116 1.21 -13.58 -10.75
C HIS A 116 -0.31 -13.55 -10.83
N ASP A 117 -0.92 -14.68 -10.50
CA ASP A 117 -2.36 -14.79 -10.30
C ASP A 117 -2.70 -14.46 -8.85
N ALA A 118 -3.44 -13.39 -8.61
CA ALA A 118 -3.78 -12.93 -7.26
C ALA A 118 -4.57 -13.96 -6.44
N ALA A 119 -5.45 -14.75 -7.07
CA ALA A 119 -6.20 -15.79 -6.37
C ALA A 119 -5.28 -16.91 -5.89
N LYS A 120 -4.30 -17.30 -6.72
CA LYS A 120 -3.28 -18.26 -6.35
C LYS A 120 -2.38 -17.71 -5.23
N VAL A 121 -1.90 -16.48 -5.34
CA VAL A 121 -1.07 -15.83 -4.31
C VAL A 121 -1.78 -15.84 -2.96
N ILE A 122 -3.04 -15.39 -2.92
CA ILE A 122 -3.81 -15.35 -1.66
C ILE A 122 -4.06 -16.76 -1.12
N ALA A 123 -4.36 -17.74 -1.98
CA ALA A 123 -4.59 -19.12 -1.55
C ALA A 123 -3.33 -19.78 -0.98
N ASP A 124 -2.17 -19.57 -1.61
CA ASP A 124 -0.88 -20.08 -1.14
C ASP A 124 -0.52 -19.42 0.21
N ARG A 125 -0.70 -18.09 0.32
CA ARG A 125 -0.49 -17.33 1.57
C ARG A 125 -1.44 -17.71 2.69
N TRP A 126 -2.70 -17.99 2.37
CA TRP A 126 -3.66 -18.52 3.33
C TRP A 126 -3.16 -19.85 3.90
N ALA A 127 -2.70 -20.77 3.04
CA ALA A 127 -2.20 -22.07 3.48
C ALA A 127 -0.95 -21.96 4.36
N GLU A 128 -0.05 -21.01 4.05
CA GLU A 128 1.15 -20.73 4.86
C GLU A 128 0.82 -20.11 6.24
N ALA A 129 -0.30 -19.39 6.34
CA ALA A 129 -0.76 -18.80 7.60
C ALA A 129 -1.44 -19.83 8.52
N MET A 130 -1.75 -21.04 8.04
CA MET A 130 -2.38 -22.07 8.86
C MET A 130 -1.32 -22.86 9.64
N PRO A 131 -1.48 -23.02 10.97
CA PRO A 131 -0.62 -23.88 11.76
C PRO A 131 -0.76 -25.34 11.33
N SER A 132 0.18 -26.18 11.75
CA SER A 132 0.06 -27.61 11.50
C SER A 132 -1.16 -28.19 12.24
N PRO A 133 -1.72 -29.33 11.80
CA PRO A 133 -2.90 -29.91 12.42
C PRO A 133 -2.73 -30.24 13.92
N ASP A 134 -1.50 -30.48 14.37
CA ASP A 134 -1.12 -30.75 15.75
C ASP A 134 -0.97 -29.48 16.61
N GLU A 135 -0.78 -28.32 15.98
CA GLU A 135 -0.73 -26.99 16.62
C GLU A 135 -2.08 -26.25 16.52
N THR A 136 -3.05 -26.82 15.81
CA THR A 136 -4.38 -26.22 15.62
C THR A 136 -5.30 -26.59 16.79
N ASP A 137 -5.71 -25.59 17.59
CA ASP A 137 -6.71 -25.76 18.64
C ASP A 137 -8.04 -25.05 18.33
N ASP A 138 -9.05 -25.28 19.17
CA ASP A 138 -10.39 -24.70 19.01
C ASP A 138 -10.38 -23.16 19.10
N GLU A 139 -9.44 -22.57 19.85
CA GLU A 139 -9.31 -21.12 20.00
C GLU A 139 -8.82 -20.50 18.69
N PHE A 140 -7.78 -21.07 18.07
CA PHE A 140 -7.30 -20.66 16.76
C PHE A 140 -8.39 -20.83 15.70
N LEU A 141 -9.08 -21.97 15.66
CA LEU A 141 -10.16 -22.20 14.69
C LEU A 141 -11.32 -21.21 14.84
N ALA A 142 -11.62 -20.78 16.07
CA ALA A 142 -12.64 -19.75 16.31
C ALA A 142 -12.28 -18.42 15.63
N THR A 143 -10.99 -18.07 15.54
CA THR A 143 -10.54 -16.85 14.84
C THR A 143 -10.79 -16.91 13.33
N LEU A 144 -10.91 -18.11 12.75
CA LEU A 144 -11.11 -18.33 11.32
C LEU A 144 -12.59 -18.44 10.91
N GLU A 145 -13.52 -18.40 11.87
CA GLU A 145 -14.94 -18.45 11.55
C GLU A 145 -15.35 -17.27 10.64
N PRO A 146 -16.25 -17.49 9.66
CA PRO A 146 -17.08 -18.68 9.44
C PRO A 146 -16.43 -19.77 8.58
N PHE A 147 -15.13 -19.69 8.30
CA PHE A 147 -14.46 -20.58 7.35
C PHE A 147 -13.80 -21.77 8.05
N GLY A 148 -12.59 -21.60 8.57
CA GLY A 148 -11.69 -22.70 8.97
C GLY A 148 -10.50 -22.79 8.02
N THR A 149 -9.67 -23.83 8.11
CA THR A 149 -8.33 -23.86 7.46
C THR A 149 -8.31 -23.86 5.94
N ARG A 150 -9.46 -24.00 5.27
CA ARG A 150 -9.57 -23.94 3.81
C ARG A 150 -9.89 -22.52 3.35
N PHE A 151 -9.09 -21.98 2.44
CA PHE A 151 -9.33 -20.66 1.85
C PHE A 151 -10.72 -20.60 1.19
N PRO A 152 -11.57 -19.60 1.53
CA PRO A 152 -12.93 -19.51 1.00
C PRO A 152 -13.01 -19.07 -0.47
N GLY A 153 -11.89 -18.65 -1.07
CA GLY A 153 -11.86 -18.02 -2.37
C GLY A 153 -11.94 -16.50 -2.27
N LEU A 154 -11.78 -15.83 -3.42
CA LEU A 154 -11.82 -14.38 -3.48
C LEU A 154 -13.23 -13.84 -3.20
N ALA A 155 -13.29 -12.76 -2.43
CA ALA A 155 -14.46 -11.91 -2.28
C ALA A 155 -14.95 -11.40 -3.65
N SER A 156 -16.27 -11.31 -3.79
CA SER A 156 -16.86 -10.72 -4.99
C SER A 156 -16.52 -9.23 -5.11
N ALA A 157 -16.41 -8.73 -6.33
CA ALA A 157 -16.21 -7.31 -6.58
C ALA A 157 -17.36 -6.48 -5.98
N ALA A 158 -17.04 -5.33 -5.39
CA ALA A 158 -18.06 -4.43 -4.87
C ALA A 158 -18.78 -3.72 -6.02
N ALA A 159 -20.12 -3.73 -5.96
CA ALA A 159 -20.96 -3.05 -6.92
C ALA A 159 -21.13 -1.56 -6.58
N GLY A 160 -21.32 -0.73 -7.61
CA GLY A 160 -21.66 0.69 -7.48
C GLY A 160 -20.60 1.62 -8.07
N PRO A 161 -20.94 2.93 -8.17
CA PRO A 161 -20.01 3.92 -8.67
C PRO A 161 -18.89 4.16 -7.67
N ASP A 162 -17.77 4.66 -8.20
CA ASP A 162 -16.64 5.05 -7.38
C ASP A 162 -16.95 6.25 -6.50
N ASN A 163 -16.55 6.18 -5.23
CA ASN A 163 -16.57 7.30 -4.31
C ASN A 163 -15.44 8.27 -4.66
N GLU A 164 -15.72 9.27 -5.50
CA GLU A 164 -14.74 10.21 -6.06
C GLU A 164 -13.89 10.92 -5.00
N GLY A 165 -14.43 11.16 -3.80
CA GLY A 165 -13.70 11.81 -2.70
C GLY A 165 -12.92 10.87 -1.78
N ALA A 166 -12.97 9.55 -1.98
CA ALA A 166 -12.31 8.60 -1.08
C ALA A 166 -10.79 8.80 -1.04
N VAL A 167 -10.17 8.91 -2.22
CA VAL A 167 -8.72 9.09 -2.35
C VAL A 167 -8.25 10.38 -1.70
N GLU A 168 -8.93 11.50 -1.99
CA GLU A 168 -8.62 12.80 -1.39
C GLU A 168 -8.74 12.78 0.14
N ARG A 169 -9.83 12.22 0.68
CA ARG A 169 -10.03 12.14 2.13
C ARG A 169 -8.97 11.27 2.81
N THR A 170 -8.71 10.08 2.27
CA THR A 170 -7.68 9.19 2.80
C THR A 170 -6.31 9.85 2.75
N ALA A 171 -5.92 10.46 1.61
CA ALA A 171 -4.66 11.20 1.51
C ALA A 171 -4.57 12.36 2.52
N ARG A 172 -5.68 13.06 2.78
CA ARG A 172 -5.78 14.12 3.80
C ARG A 172 -5.66 13.61 5.23
N GLU A 173 -5.92 12.33 5.48
CA GLU A 173 -5.82 11.69 6.80
C GLU A 173 -4.50 10.91 6.98
N THR A 174 -3.82 10.55 5.90
CA THR A 174 -2.54 9.83 5.92
C THR A 174 -1.34 10.75 6.15
N ASN A 175 -0.47 10.42 7.11
CA ASN A 175 0.78 11.13 7.32
C ASN A 175 1.84 10.76 6.26
N GLY A 176 2.85 11.60 6.12
CA GLY A 176 4.00 11.31 5.27
C GLY A 176 4.37 12.43 4.31
N ARG A 177 5.58 12.33 3.77
CA ARG A 177 6.12 13.21 2.75
C ARG A 177 5.60 12.78 1.39
N LEU A 178 5.25 13.73 0.53
CA LEU A 178 4.86 13.41 -0.85
C LEU A 178 6.05 12.83 -1.62
N GLY A 179 5.81 11.67 -2.19
CA GLY A 179 6.64 11.04 -3.21
C GLY A 179 5.90 10.89 -4.54
N LEU A 180 6.65 10.67 -5.60
CA LEU A 180 6.14 10.32 -6.93
C LEU A 180 6.81 9.05 -7.42
N VAL A 181 5.99 8.07 -7.81
CA VAL A 181 6.43 6.78 -8.33
C VAL A 181 6.03 6.65 -9.79
N ALA A 182 6.97 6.22 -10.63
CA ALA A 182 6.72 5.98 -12.05
C ALA A 182 6.04 4.62 -12.25
N VAL A 183 4.73 4.62 -12.51
CA VAL A 183 3.92 3.41 -12.71
C VAL A 183 2.79 3.64 -13.71
N ALA A 184 2.32 2.58 -14.36
CA ALA A 184 1.12 2.61 -15.19
C ALA A 184 -0.17 2.47 -14.36
N ARG A 185 -0.07 1.94 -13.14
CA ARG A 185 -1.20 1.79 -12.21
C ARG A 185 -0.76 1.96 -10.74
N PRO A 186 -1.60 2.54 -9.86
CA PRO A 186 -1.28 2.75 -8.44
C PRO A 186 -0.87 1.48 -7.69
N ALA A 187 -1.55 0.36 -7.97
CA ALA A 187 -1.25 -0.94 -7.33
C ALA A 187 0.21 -1.40 -7.50
N ASP A 188 0.91 -0.94 -8.54
CA ASP A 188 2.30 -1.31 -8.81
C ASP A 188 3.31 -0.49 -7.99
N ALA A 189 2.88 0.57 -7.29
CA ALA A 189 3.78 1.53 -6.67
C ALA A 189 4.75 0.87 -5.68
N VAL A 190 4.27 -0.09 -4.87
CA VAL A 190 5.09 -0.79 -3.86
C VAL A 190 6.17 -1.67 -4.50
N ALA A 191 5.87 -2.34 -5.61
CA ALA A 191 6.82 -3.16 -6.34
C ALA A 191 7.79 -2.31 -7.18
N ALA A 192 7.31 -1.21 -7.76
CA ALA A 192 8.14 -0.31 -8.56
C ALA A 192 9.27 0.34 -7.74
N ILE A 193 9.03 0.61 -6.45
CA ILE A 193 10.06 1.11 -5.55
C ILE A 193 10.78 0.00 -4.78
N GLY A 194 10.29 -1.24 -4.82
CA GLY A 194 10.82 -2.35 -4.02
C GLY A 194 10.71 -2.11 -2.53
N TRP A 195 9.53 -1.71 -2.08
CA TRP A 195 9.27 -1.45 -0.65
C TRP A 195 9.41 -2.74 0.17
N SER A 196 10.23 -2.69 1.22
CA SER A 196 10.56 -3.83 2.07
C SER A 196 9.77 -3.89 3.38
N GLY A 197 8.65 -3.17 3.52
CA GLY A 197 7.91 -3.16 4.78
C GLY A 197 7.47 -4.54 5.29
N PRO A 198 6.86 -5.41 4.47
CA PRO A 198 6.43 -6.74 4.90
C PRO A 198 7.56 -7.79 4.87
N VAL A 199 8.84 -7.39 4.98
CA VAL A 199 10.01 -8.28 4.75
C VAL A 199 10.04 -9.50 5.67
N ASN A 200 9.45 -9.43 6.87
CA ASN A 200 9.34 -10.57 7.78
C ASN A 200 8.29 -11.60 7.33
N HIS A 201 7.38 -11.23 6.42
CA HIS A 201 6.26 -12.05 5.96
C HIS A 201 6.45 -12.56 4.53
N TYR A 202 7.02 -11.75 3.64
CA TYR A 202 7.38 -12.15 2.29
C TYR A 202 8.45 -11.24 1.68
N GLU A 203 9.40 -11.86 0.97
CA GLU A 203 10.56 -11.16 0.39
C GLU A 203 10.26 -10.51 -0.97
N ASP A 204 9.24 -11.00 -1.68
CA ASP A 204 8.85 -10.54 -3.01
C ASP A 204 7.57 -9.69 -2.96
N VAL A 205 7.75 -8.37 -2.90
CA VAL A 205 6.62 -7.41 -2.89
C VAL A 205 5.88 -7.34 -4.25
N GLY A 206 6.40 -7.99 -5.30
CA GLY A 206 5.69 -8.21 -6.56
C GLY A 206 4.41 -9.04 -6.37
N LEU A 207 4.43 -9.99 -5.43
CA LEU A 207 3.25 -10.79 -5.03
C LEU A 207 2.18 -9.91 -4.38
N LEU A 208 2.59 -9.03 -3.45
CA LEU A 208 1.67 -8.06 -2.84
C LEU A 208 1.07 -7.13 -3.88
N ALA A 209 1.89 -6.58 -4.79
CA ALA A 209 1.40 -5.74 -5.87
C ALA A 209 0.37 -6.47 -6.75
N ALA A 210 0.56 -7.77 -7.06
CA ALA A 210 -0.43 -8.55 -7.80
C ALA A 210 -1.78 -8.64 -7.08
N VAL A 211 -1.77 -8.78 -5.75
CA VAL A 211 -2.99 -8.73 -4.93
C VAL A 211 -3.60 -7.33 -4.90
N LEU A 212 -2.80 -6.29 -4.77
CA LEU A 212 -3.25 -4.89 -4.85
C LEU A 212 -3.93 -4.60 -6.20
N ARG A 213 -3.44 -5.17 -7.30
CA ARG A 213 -4.09 -5.07 -8.62
C ARG A 213 -5.50 -5.65 -8.59
N SER A 214 -5.65 -6.84 -8.00
CA SER A 214 -6.96 -7.49 -7.84
C SER A 214 -7.91 -6.65 -6.98
N TRP A 215 -7.42 -6.05 -5.89
CA TRP A 215 -8.23 -5.16 -5.05
C TRP A 215 -8.56 -3.82 -5.71
N GLU A 216 -7.66 -3.27 -6.51
CA GLU A 216 -7.91 -2.08 -7.35
C GLU A 216 -9.06 -2.36 -8.34
N ASP A 217 -9.02 -3.51 -9.00
CA ASP A 217 -10.04 -3.91 -9.97
C ASP A 217 -11.39 -4.22 -9.29
N ARG A 218 -11.38 -4.90 -8.13
CA ARG A 218 -12.62 -5.34 -7.44
C ARG A 218 -13.26 -4.29 -6.54
N PHE A 219 -12.46 -3.45 -5.89
CA PHE A 219 -12.92 -2.51 -4.85
C PHE A 219 -12.51 -1.06 -5.11
N GLY A 220 -11.74 -0.81 -6.17
CA GLY A 220 -11.17 0.51 -6.42
C GLY A 220 -10.19 0.91 -5.31
N ALA A 221 -9.56 -0.08 -4.69
CA ALA A 221 -8.56 0.09 -3.66
C ALA A 221 -7.25 0.60 -4.30
N VAL A 222 -6.81 1.80 -3.94
CA VAL A 222 -5.61 2.43 -4.49
C VAL A 222 -4.61 2.76 -3.39
N VAL A 223 -3.34 2.56 -3.68
CA VAL A 223 -2.25 2.85 -2.75
C VAL A 223 -2.17 4.35 -2.50
N VAL A 224 -2.28 4.77 -1.24
CA VAL A 224 -2.19 6.19 -0.85
C VAL A 224 -0.89 6.48 -0.12
N GLY A 225 -0.46 5.58 0.76
CA GLY A 225 0.75 5.81 1.54
C GLY A 225 1.39 4.53 2.04
N ILE A 226 2.66 4.65 2.38
CA ILE A 226 3.48 3.62 2.99
C ILE A 226 4.24 4.21 4.17
N GLY A 227 4.40 3.41 5.21
CA GLY A 227 5.33 3.64 6.31
C GLY A 227 6.47 2.62 6.29
N PHE A 228 7.08 2.40 7.45
CA PHE A 228 8.19 1.47 7.60
C PHE A 228 7.72 0.06 7.28
N ASP A 229 6.60 -0.28 7.89
CA ASP A 229 5.94 -1.58 7.90
C ASP A 229 4.41 -1.41 7.73
N THR A 230 3.96 -0.24 7.26
CA THR A 230 2.53 0.05 7.08
C THR A 230 2.17 0.39 5.65
N LEU A 231 0.95 0.03 5.25
CA LEU A 231 0.37 0.36 3.95
C LEU A 231 -1.03 0.94 4.14
N THR A 232 -1.32 2.08 3.52
CA THR A 232 -2.65 2.68 3.51
C THR A 232 -3.22 2.66 2.09
N LEU A 233 -4.44 2.14 1.95
CA LEU A 233 -5.23 2.17 0.72
C LEU A 233 -6.47 3.05 0.89
N ALA A 234 -6.83 3.80 -0.15
CA ALA A 234 -8.17 4.38 -0.28
C ALA A 234 -9.07 3.44 -1.06
N VAL A 235 -10.32 3.28 -0.64
CA VAL A 235 -11.28 2.33 -1.22
C VAL A 235 -12.44 3.07 -1.84
N GLN A 236 -12.54 3.05 -3.16
CA GLN A 236 -13.58 3.76 -3.90
C GLN A 236 -14.93 3.03 -3.88
N ARG A 237 -14.93 1.69 -3.81
CA ARG A 237 -16.12 0.84 -3.76
C ARG A 237 -16.10 -0.03 -2.50
N PRO A 238 -16.45 0.52 -1.32
CA PRO A 238 -16.49 -0.24 -0.09
C PRO A 238 -17.50 -1.39 -0.14
N VAL A 239 -17.16 -2.52 0.50
CA VAL A 239 -18.09 -3.65 0.68
C VAL A 239 -19.26 -3.24 1.57
N ARG A 240 -20.46 -3.75 1.27
CA ARG A 240 -21.71 -3.34 1.95
C ARG A 240 -22.47 -4.49 2.57
N ASP A 241 -22.10 -5.73 2.26
CA ASP A 241 -22.73 -6.92 2.79
C ASP A 241 -21.71 -7.75 3.59
N ARG A 242 -22.25 -8.51 4.54
CA ARG A 242 -21.45 -9.29 5.48
C ARG A 242 -20.64 -10.40 4.79
N LEU A 243 -21.21 -11.08 3.80
CA LEU A 243 -20.57 -12.24 3.18
C LEU A 243 -19.32 -11.82 2.38
N THR A 244 -19.45 -10.75 1.59
CA THR A 244 -18.30 -10.16 0.87
C THR A 244 -17.27 -9.62 1.84
N ALA A 245 -17.69 -8.99 2.96
CA ALA A 245 -16.76 -8.49 3.97
C ALA A 245 -16.00 -9.62 4.69
N GLU A 246 -16.65 -10.74 5.00
CA GLU A 246 -15.99 -11.91 5.60
C GLU A 246 -15.00 -12.55 4.62
N ALA A 247 -15.37 -12.72 3.36
CA ALA A 247 -14.45 -13.21 2.34
C ALA A 247 -13.25 -12.26 2.15
N LEU A 248 -13.47 -10.95 2.17
CA LEU A 248 -12.40 -9.95 2.05
C LEU A 248 -11.49 -9.96 3.27
N ALA A 249 -12.05 -10.14 4.48
CA ALA A 249 -11.28 -10.31 5.70
C ALA A 249 -10.36 -11.55 5.62
N ALA A 250 -10.82 -12.64 5.01
CA ALA A 250 -9.98 -13.81 4.77
C ALA A 250 -8.80 -13.51 3.81
N GLU A 251 -9.02 -12.70 2.77
CA GLU A 251 -7.92 -12.23 1.91
C GLU A 251 -6.92 -11.33 2.66
N HIS A 252 -7.43 -10.42 3.51
CA HIS A 252 -6.59 -9.56 4.34
C HIS A 252 -5.76 -10.39 5.34
N LEU A 253 -6.35 -11.43 5.94
CA LEU A 253 -5.63 -12.38 6.81
C LEU A 253 -4.44 -13.00 6.10
N ALA A 254 -4.65 -13.53 4.89
CA ALA A 254 -3.59 -14.19 4.13
C ALA A 254 -2.42 -13.24 3.81
N MET A 255 -2.72 -11.98 3.52
CA MET A 255 -1.70 -10.99 3.15
C MET A 255 -1.06 -10.26 4.33
N CYS A 256 -1.78 -10.14 5.45
CA CYS A 256 -1.41 -9.37 6.63
C CYS A 256 -2.14 -9.94 7.84
N SER A 257 -1.60 -11.03 8.38
CA SER A 257 -2.19 -11.74 9.52
C SER A 257 -2.23 -10.90 10.79
N ASP A 258 -1.27 -9.98 10.96
CA ASP A 258 -1.13 -9.15 12.16
C ASP A 258 -2.34 -8.25 12.40
N ASN A 259 -2.97 -7.75 11.33
CA ASN A 259 -4.23 -7.00 11.42
C ASN A 259 -5.34 -7.76 12.17
N ILE A 260 -5.28 -9.10 12.17
CA ILE A 260 -6.30 -9.96 12.75
C ILE A 260 -5.77 -10.62 14.01
N PHE A 261 -4.68 -11.38 13.95
CA PHE A 261 -4.18 -12.14 15.10
C PHE A 261 -3.60 -11.26 16.21
N GLN A 262 -3.00 -10.12 15.86
CA GLN A 262 -2.52 -9.13 16.83
C GLN A 262 -3.47 -7.94 17.01
N GLY A 263 -4.54 -7.89 16.21
CA GLY A 263 -5.50 -6.78 16.16
C GLY A 263 -6.92 -7.20 16.52
N ALA A 264 -7.74 -7.45 15.50
CA ALA A 264 -9.18 -7.64 15.67
C ALA A 264 -9.60 -8.92 16.41
N GLY A 265 -8.73 -9.93 16.49
CA GLY A 265 -8.96 -11.21 17.16
C GLY A 265 -9.67 -12.29 16.32
N GLY A 266 -10.20 -11.95 15.14
CA GLY A 266 -10.85 -12.92 14.26
C GLY A 266 -11.40 -12.33 12.97
N ILE A 267 -11.73 -13.21 12.01
CA ILE A 267 -12.24 -12.84 10.68
C ILE A 267 -13.57 -12.11 10.78
N ARG A 268 -14.51 -12.57 11.62
CA ARG A 268 -15.83 -11.90 11.77
C ARG A 268 -15.70 -10.51 12.38
N GLU A 269 -14.85 -10.36 13.38
CA GLU A 269 -14.57 -9.12 14.09
C GLU A 269 -13.95 -8.11 13.12
N TYR A 270 -12.94 -8.54 12.36
CA TYR A 270 -12.29 -7.73 11.35
C TYR A 270 -13.25 -7.37 10.20
N ALA A 271 -14.06 -8.31 9.71
CA ALA A 271 -15.01 -8.07 8.62
C ALA A 271 -16.02 -6.95 8.93
N ARG A 272 -16.40 -6.76 10.21
CA ARG A 272 -17.28 -5.66 10.62
C ARG A 272 -16.64 -4.29 10.40
N THR A 273 -15.31 -4.19 10.52
CA THR A 273 -14.59 -2.94 10.29
C THR A 273 -14.46 -2.60 8.81
N LEU A 274 -14.54 -3.61 7.92
CA LEU A 274 -14.48 -3.44 6.47
C LEU A 274 -15.80 -2.93 5.86
N LEU A 275 -16.93 -3.11 6.55
CA LEU A 275 -18.23 -2.66 6.05
C LEU A 275 -18.25 -1.13 5.88
N GLN A 276 -18.49 -0.70 4.63
CA GLN A 276 -18.52 0.71 4.22
C GLN A 276 -17.18 1.47 4.43
N ALA A 277 -16.09 0.77 4.72
CA ALA A 277 -14.78 1.38 4.92
C ALA A 277 -14.22 1.94 3.62
N ALA A 278 -13.95 3.26 3.61
CA ALA A 278 -13.30 3.95 2.48
C ALA A 278 -11.76 3.97 2.59
N ARG A 279 -11.21 3.30 3.61
CA ARG A 279 -9.79 3.24 3.94
C ARG A 279 -9.48 1.86 4.48
N TRP A 280 -8.39 1.26 4.00
CA TRP A 280 -7.78 0.08 4.61
C TRP A 280 -6.36 0.41 5.03
N ASP A 281 -6.00 -0.08 6.21
CA ASP A 281 -4.65 0.04 6.76
C ASP A 281 -4.12 -1.35 7.06
N PHE A 282 -2.84 -1.55 6.78
CA PHE A 282 -2.11 -2.78 7.04
C PHE A 282 -0.84 -2.45 7.80
N TRP A 283 -0.43 -3.37 8.66
CA TRP A 283 0.81 -3.31 9.42
C TRP A 283 1.40 -4.72 9.55
N TRP A 284 2.72 -4.84 9.44
CA TRP A 284 3.45 -6.09 9.56
C TRP A 284 4.56 -5.95 10.62
N ASP A 285 4.57 -6.77 11.67
CA ASP A 285 5.70 -6.85 12.63
C ASP A 285 6.72 -7.92 12.21
#